data_AF-A0A7W5SBY9-F1
#
_entry.id   AF-A0A7W5SBY9-F1
#
_cell.length_a   1.000
_cell.length_b   1.000
_cell.length_c   1.000
_cell.angle_alpha   90.00
_cell.angle_beta   90.00
_cell.angle_gamma   90.00
#
_symmetry.space_group_name_H-M   'P 1'
#
loop_
_entity.id
_entity.type
_entity.pdbx_description
1 polymer ?
#
loop_
_entity_poly.entity_id
_entity_poly.type
_entity_poly.pdbx_seq_one_letter_code
_entity_poly.pdbx_strand_id
1 'polypeptide(L)'
;MSTNVLQVDDLSERAAAIADISLIVRARFVEAADTMVHLDVRGVRPDRMRTLWPDVLPEPADHGDIRIRYRPSAAAISRAEEVLQGWLLTHVKDQERRVLLSRWSVCLAAPHVAGSFRDFCARTGRVRRTAERRIQAEFQTLAGVLPIAMPALQEPDWSRISPMMPNSPGAFERTKAPVTRHESYWLPEDARPVFDAASPELTALAKRLERENRRRAKMKA
;
A
#
# COMPACT_ATOMS: atom_id res chain seq x y z
N MET A 1 47.67 26.79 -14.64
CA MET A 1 46.27 26.57 -15.04
C MET A 1 45.74 25.38 -14.24
N SER A 2 45.41 25.59 -12.96
CA SER A 2 45.12 24.48 -12.02
C SER A 2 43.92 24.81 -11.12
N THR A 3 42.81 25.26 -11.72
CA THR A 3 41.65 25.79 -10.96
C THR A 3 40.29 25.25 -11.38
N ASN A 4 40.20 24.21 -12.21
CA ASN A 4 38.89 23.67 -12.65
C ASN A 4 38.58 22.24 -12.22
N VAL A 5 39.57 21.43 -11.82
CA VAL A 5 39.32 20.00 -11.51
C VAL A 5 38.55 19.87 -10.19
N LEU A 6 38.97 20.58 -9.14
CA LEU A 6 38.31 20.54 -7.82
C LEU A 6 36.86 21.05 -7.85
N GLN A 7 36.55 22.09 -8.64
CA GLN A 7 35.18 22.60 -8.76
C GLN A 7 34.25 21.63 -9.51
N VAL A 8 34.77 20.88 -10.48
CA VAL A 8 33.98 19.89 -11.22
C VAL A 8 33.70 18.67 -10.35
N ASP A 9 34.67 18.24 -9.55
CA ASP A 9 34.52 17.14 -8.59
C ASP A 9 33.48 17.51 -7.50
N ASP A 10 33.55 18.71 -6.93
CA ASP A 10 32.58 19.21 -5.93
C ASP A 10 31.14 19.28 -6.49
N LEU A 11 30.98 19.67 -7.77
CA LEU A 11 29.66 19.71 -8.43
C LEU A 11 29.13 18.30 -8.70
N SER A 12 30.00 17.35 -9.03
CA SER A 12 29.65 15.95 -9.23
C SER A 12 29.20 15.30 -7.93
N GLU A 13 29.93 15.52 -6.83
CA GLU A 13 29.56 15.02 -5.50
C GLU A 13 28.23 15.58 -5.01
N ARG A 14 28.01 16.89 -5.19
CA ARG A 14 26.73 17.53 -4.86
C ARG A 14 25.58 16.98 -5.70
N ALA A 15 25.80 16.73 -6.99
CA ALA A 15 24.78 16.14 -7.86
C ALA A 15 24.44 14.69 -7.45
N ALA A 16 25.44 13.90 -7.04
CA ALA A 16 25.24 12.56 -6.51
C ALA A 16 24.41 12.60 -5.22
N ALA A 17 24.77 13.47 -4.26
CA ALA A 17 24.02 13.65 -3.02
C ALA A 17 22.55 14.05 -3.28
N ILE A 18 22.30 14.96 -4.22
CA ILE A 18 20.93 15.35 -4.61
C ILE A 18 20.17 14.16 -5.21
N ALA A 19 20.83 13.33 -6.02
CA ALA A 19 20.19 12.14 -6.60
C ALA A 19 19.79 11.13 -5.52
N ASP A 20 20.67 10.88 -4.55
CA ASP A 20 20.41 9.96 -3.43
C ASP A 20 19.28 10.48 -2.54
N ILE A 21 19.32 11.77 -2.17
CA ILE A 21 18.26 12.40 -1.38
C ILE A 21 16.95 12.41 -2.17
N SER A 22 16.98 12.64 -3.47
CA SER A 22 15.78 12.61 -4.32
C SER A 22 15.10 11.24 -4.27
N LEU A 23 15.87 10.15 -4.21
CA LEU A 23 15.31 8.80 -4.04
C LEU A 23 14.58 8.67 -2.69
N ILE A 24 15.20 9.13 -1.61
CA ILE A 24 14.60 9.12 -0.27
C ILE A 24 13.31 9.95 -0.27
N VAL A 25 13.35 11.19 -0.78
CA VAL A 25 12.18 12.06 -0.84
C VAL A 25 11.04 11.40 -1.60
N ARG A 26 11.32 10.77 -2.76
CA ARG A 26 10.30 10.06 -3.54
C ARG A 26 9.63 8.94 -2.75
N ALA A 27 10.44 8.11 -2.08
CA ALA A 27 9.95 7.02 -1.26
C ALA A 27 9.11 7.55 -0.08
N ARG A 28 9.53 8.63 0.56
CA ARG A 28 8.80 9.29 1.65
C ARG A 28 7.42 9.81 1.22
N PHE A 29 7.31 10.33 0.00
CA PHE A 29 6.02 10.72 -0.58
C PHE A 29 5.08 9.53 -0.78
N VAL A 30 5.59 8.38 -1.23
CA VAL A 30 4.80 7.15 -1.36
C VAL A 30 4.39 6.62 0.01
N GLU A 31 5.31 6.61 0.99
CA GLU A 31 5.03 6.22 2.37
C GLU A 31 3.94 7.09 3.01
N ALA A 32 4.03 8.41 2.82
CA ALA A 32 3.04 9.35 3.31
C ALA A 32 1.66 9.09 2.69
N ALA A 33 1.61 8.84 1.37
CA ALA A 33 0.38 8.51 0.67
C ALA A 33 -0.23 7.18 1.17
N ASP A 34 0.57 6.14 1.34
CA ASP A 34 0.12 4.85 1.89
C ASP A 34 -0.43 5.01 3.31
N THR A 35 0.28 5.79 4.13
CA THR A 35 -0.12 6.09 5.50
C THR A 35 -1.46 6.83 5.55
N MET A 36 -1.66 7.84 4.70
CA MET A 36 -2.93 8.57 4.63
C MET A 36 -4.11 7.71 4.17
N VAL A 37 -3.88 6.72 3.30
CA VAL A 37 -4.94 5.79 2.85
C VAL A 37 -5.40 4.89 3.99
N HIS A 38 -4.51 4.55 4.92
CA HIS A 38 -4.80 3.67 6.06
C HIS A 38 -5.17 4.43 7.35
N LEU A 39 -5.24 5.76 7.30
CA LEU A 39 -5.69 6.59 8.41
C LEU A 39 -7.22 6.60 8.48
N ASP A 40 -7.79 5.93 9.48
CA ASP A 40 -9.23 5.89 9.75
C ASP A 40 -9.73 7.15 10.50
N VAL A 41 -9.42 8.35 10.00
CA VAL A 41 -9.81 9.62 10.64
C VAL A 41 -10.64 10.46 9.68
N ARG A 42 -11.84 10.87 10.10
CA ARG A 42 -12.68 11.85 9.39
C ARG A 42 -12.81 13.10 10.27
N GLY A 43 -11.81 13.98 10.18
CA GLY A 43 -11.69 15.16 11.04
C GLY A 43 -11.04 14.85 12.38
N VAL A 44 -11.65 15.29 13.49
CA VAL A 44 -11.08 15.17 14.86
C VAL A 44 -11.39 13.83 15.53
N ARG A 45 -12.30 13.02 14.95
CA ARG A 45 -12.73 11.74 15.51
C ARG A 45 -12.37 10.58 14.57
N PRO A 46 -12.11 9.38 15.11
CA PRO A 46 -12.01 8.18 14.30
C PRO A 46 -13.27 8.03 13.46
N ASP A 47 -13.14 7.78 12.16
CA ASP A 47 -14.30 7.58 11.28
C ASP A 47 -15.09 6.33 11.69
N ARG A 48 -14.38 5.33 12.25
CA ARG A 48 -14.94 4.09 12.80
C ARG A 48 -14.14 3.63 14.00
N MET A 49 -14.84 3.09 15.01
CA MET A 49 -14.22 2.40 16.13
C MET A 49 -13.75 1.02 15.65
N ARG A 50 -12.52 0.93 15.13
CA ARG A 50 -11.92 -0.34 14.72
C ARG A 50 -11.16 -0.95 15.89
N THR A 51 -11.59 -2.12 16.33
CA THR A 51 -10.88 -2.93 17.33
C THR A 51 -9.71 -3.66 16.65
N LEU A 52 -8.71 -4.04 17.45
CA LEU A 52 -7.65 -4.95 17.00
C LEU A 52 -8.17 -6.38 16.78
N TRP A 53 -9.43 -6.64 17.15
CA TRP A 53 -10.07 -7.92 16.95
C TRP A 53 -10.56 -8.03 15.51
N PRO A 54 -10.32 -9.17 14.84
CA PRO A 54 -10.95 -9.45 13.56
C PRO A 54 -12.47 -9.25 13.67
N ASP A 55 -13.07 -8.54 12.71
CA ASP A 55 -14.53 -8.35 12.64
C ASP A 55 -15.30 -9.69 12.58
N VAL A 56 -14.61 -10.75 12.13
CA VAL A 56 -15.10 -12.13 12.03
C VAL A 56 -13.96 -13.04 12.50
N LEU A 57 -14.23 -13.93 13.45
CA LEU A 57 -13.31 -15.04 13.76
C LEU A 57 -13.14 -15.84 12.46
N PRO A 58 -11.92 -16.01 11.94
CA PRO A 58 -11.73 -16.81 10.73
C PRO A 58 -12.34 -18.19 10.97
N GLU A 59 -13.24 -18.63 10.09
CA GLU A 59 -13.68 -20.02 10.10
C GLU A 59 -12.44 -20.91 9.94
N PRO A 60 -12.43 -22.13 10.48
CA PRO A 60 -11.24 -22.95 10.53
C PRO A 60 -10.61 -23.28 9.16
N ALA A 61 -11.31 -23.02 8.05
CA ALA A 61 -10.80 -23.15 6.68
C ALA A 61 -10.12 -21.87 6.11
N ASP A 62 -10.20 -20.73 6.79
CA ASP A 62 -9.74 -19.41 6.32
C ASP A 62 -8.44 -18.91 7.02
N HIS A 63 -7.72 -19.80 7.71
CA HIS A 63 -6.47 -19.48 8.42
C HIS A 63 -5.35 -18.91 7.52
N GLY A 64 -5.48 -19.01 6.20
CA GLY A 64 -4.51 -18.47 5.24
C GLY A 64 -4.57 -16.95 5.02
N ASP A 65 -5.65 -16.28 5.44
CA ASP A 65 -5.90 -14.87 5.08
C ASP A 65 -6.25 -14.02 6.32
N ILE A 66 -5.61 -14.27 7.48
CA ILE A 66 -5.56 -13.29 8.57
C ILE A 66 -4.70 -12.11 8.10
N ARG A 67 -5.28 -11.27 7.23
CA ARG A 67 -4.72 -9.98 6.85
C ARG A 67 -4.87 -9.09 8.06
N ILE A 68 -3.86 -9.08 8.92
CA ILE A 68 -3.71 -8.07 9.96
C ILE A 68 -3.86 -6.73 9.25
N ARG A 69 -4.99 -6.05 9.49
CA ARG A 69 -5.29 -4.78 8.85
C ARG A 69 -4.23 -3.80 9.32
N TYR A 70 -3.46 -3.28 8.37
CA TYR A 70 -2.40 -2.33 8.68
C TYR A 70 -3.00 -1.09 9.35
N ARG A 71 -2.50 -0.74 10.54
CA ARG A 71 -2.81 0.50 11.24
C ARG A 71 -1.54 1.33 11.34
N PRO A 72 -1.54 2.58 10.85
CA PRO A 72 -0.40 3.47 10.97
C PRO A 72 0.06 3.63 12.43
N SER A 73 1.37 3.46 12.65
CA SER A 73 1.99 3.80 13.93
C SER A 73 2.09 5.33 14.07
N ALA A 74 2.19 5.84 15.31
CA ALA A 74 2.38 7.27 15.54
C ALA A 74 3.61 7.84 14.80
N ALA A 75 4.68 7.04 14.70
CA ALA A 75 5.86 7.37 13.92
C ALA A 75 5.55 7.49 12.41
N ALA A 76 4.80 6.54 11.83
CA ALA A 76 4.39 6.63 10.43
C ALA A 76 3.52 7.86 10.15
N ILE A 77 2.61 8.20 11.07
CA ILE A 77 1.75 9.39 10.98
C ILE A 77 2.58 10.67 11.03
N SER A 78 3.50 10.79 12.01
CA SER A 78 4.37 11.95 12.16
C SER A 78 5.23 12.17 10.90
N ARG A 79 5.74 11.10 10.32
CA ARG A 79 6.50 11.13 9.07
C ARG A 79 5.64 11.53 7.86
N ALA A 80 4.41 11.04 7.79
CA ALA A 80 3.47 11.45 6.74
C ALA A 80 3.09 12.94 6.86
N GLU A 81 2.87 13.43 8.08
CA GLU A 81 2.58 14.83 8.36
C GLU A 81 3.75 15.74 7.96
N GLU A 82 4.98 15.34 8.27
CA GLU A 82 6.18 16.06 7.87
C GLU A 82 6.26 16.26 6.35
N VAL A 83 6.01 15.21 5.58
CA VAL A 83 6.03 15.28 4.10
C VAL A 83 4.88 16.15 3.59
N LEU A 84 3.67 15.97 4.11
CA LEU A 84 2.47 16.63 3.58
C LEU A 84 2.34 18.08 4.02
N GLN A 85 2.62 18.40 5.28
CA GLN A 85 2.51 19.74 5.84
C GLN A 85 3.83 20.51 5.76
N GLY A 86 4.95 19.83 6.06
CA GLY A 86 6.27 20.42 5.94
C GLY A 86 6.66 20.56 4.48
N TRP A 87 6.95 19.46 3.80
CA TRP A 87 7.62 19.54 2.50
C TRP A 87 6.69 20.02 1.37
N LEU A 88 5.54 19.38 1.23
CA LEU A 88 4.61 19.63 0.12
C LEU A 88 3.98 21.03 0.21
N LEU A 89 3.54 21.50 1.38
CA LEU A 89 2.92 22.83 1.48
C LEU A 89 3.94 23.96 1.58
N THR A 90 5.09 23.75 2.23
CA THR A 90 6.06 24.84 2.44
C THR A 90 6.98 25.03 1.22
N HIS A 91 7.43 23.94 0.58
CA HIS A 91 8.44 24.04 -0.50
C HIS A 91 7.83 23.99 -1.90
N VAL A 92 6.69 23.32 -2.11
CA VAL A 92 6.05 23.25 -3.44
C VAL A 92 5.02 24.37 -3.55
N LYS A 93 5.41 25.49 -4.17
CA LYS A 93 4.57 26.70 -4.28
C LYS A 93 3.39 26.55 -5.23
N ASP A 94 3.60 25.85 -6.34
CA ASP A 94 2.60 25.71 -7.40
C ASP A 94 1.55 24.64 -7.05
N GLN A 95 0.27 25.04 -7.07
CA GLN A 95 -0.86 24.16 -6.79
C GLN A 95 -0.92 23.00 -7.78
N GLU A 96 -0.58 23.23 -9.06
CA GLU A 96 -0.62 22.17 -10.07
C GLU A 96 0.40 21.08 -9.76
N ARG A 97 1.61 21.48 -9.35
CA ARG A 97 2.70 20.57 -8.96
C ARG A 97 2.35 19.79 -7.72
N ARG A 98 1.71 20.42 -6.72
CA ARG A 98 1.20 19.73 -5.54
C ARG A 98 0.22 18.62 -5.91
N VAL A 99 -0.74 18.91 -6.81
CA VAL A 99 -1.70 17.92 -7.28
C VAL A 99 -1.01 16.76 -7.99
N LEU A 100 -0.02 17.04 -8.85
CA LEU A 100 0.74 16.01 -9.55
C LEU A 100 1.51 15.10 -8.58
N LEU A 101 2.23 15.67 -7.62
CA LEU A 101 2.99 14.93 -6.60
C LEU A 101 2.06 14.06 -5.75
N SER A 102 0.99 14.64 -5.19
CA SER A 102 0.04 13.90 -4.38
C SER A 102 -0.61 12.77 -5.16
N ARG A 103 -1.04 13.02 -6.40
CA ARG A 103 -1.73 11.99 -7.18
C ARG A 103 -0.79 10.88 -7.62
N TRP A 104 0.42 11.22 -8.05
CA TRP A 104 1.45 10.25 -8.39
C TRP A 104 1.77 9.34 -7.19
N SER A 105 1.93 9.92 -6.00
CA SER A 105 2.26 9.19 -4.77
C SER A 105 1.16 8.19 -4.39
N VAL A 106 -0.12 8.59 -4.44
CA VAL A 106 -1.24 7.70 -4.13
C VAL A 106 -1.42 6.62 -5.20
N CYS A 107 -1.17 6.93 -6.49
CA CYS A 107 -1.21 5.92 -7.55
C CYS A 107 -0.16 4.81 -7.36
N LEU A 108 0.98 5.11 -6.73
CA LEU A 108 1.99 4.11 -6.39
C LEU A 108 1.67 3.37 -5.09
N ALA A 109 1.26 4.09 -4.05
CA ALA A 109 0.95 3.51 -2.74
C ALA A 109 -0.31 2.63 -2.76
N ALA A 110 -1.38 3.12 -3.37
CA ALA A 110 -2.71 2.51 -3.33
C ALA A 110 -3.37 2.54 -4.72
N PRO A 111 -2.85 1.77 -5.69
CA PRO A 111 -3.41 1.72 -7.04
C PRO A 111 -4.88 1.26 -7.05
N HIS A 112 -5.28 0.44 -6.08
CA HIS A 112 -6.67 0.00 -5.90
C HIS A 112 -7.63 1.13 -5.49
N VAL A 113 -7.12 2.23 -4.93
CA VAL A 113 -7.91 3.43 -4.55
C VAL A 113 -7.85 4.49 -5.65
N ALA A 114 -6.66 4.80 -6.16
CA ALA A 114 -6.45 5.93 -7.06
C ALA A 114 -6.44 5.57 -8.56
N GLY A 115 -6.33 4.29 -8.91
CA GLY A 115 -6.09 3.82 -10.27
C GLY A 115 -4.67 4.13 -10.76
N SER A 116 -4.45 3.98 -12.08
CA SER A 116 -3.15 4.29 -12.68
C SER A 116 -2.93 5.80 -12.81
N PHE A 117 -1.66 6.23 -12.64
CA PHE A 117 -1.27 7.60 -12.94
C PHE A 117 -1.51 7.95 -14.42
N ARG A 118 -1.39 6.96 -15.32
CA ARG A 118 -1.71 7.12 -16.74
C ARG A 118 -3.18 7.53 -16.95
N ASP A 119 -4.10 6.85 -16.26
CA ASP A 119 -5.53 7.11 -16.38
C ASP A 119 -5.90 8.47 -15.78
N PHE A 120 -5.22 8.87 -14.70
CA PHE A 120 -5.33 10.22 -14.17
C PHE A 120 -4.88 11.28 -15.18
N CYS A 121 -3.73 11.08 -15.84
CA CYS A 121 -3.26 11.99 -16.89
C CYS A 121 -4.27 12.07 -18.05
N ALA A 122 -4.77 10.93 -18.53
CA ALA A 122 -5.75 10.86 -19.60
C ALA A 122 -7.06 11.60 -19.23
N ARG A 123 -7.61 11.33 -18.04
CA ARG A 123 -8.84 11.98 -17.55
C ARG A 123 -8.72 13.49 -17.39
N THR A 124 -7.52 13.98 -17.08
CA THR A 124 -7.29 15.40 -16.83
C THR A 124 -6.66 16.14 -18.01
N GLY A 125 -6.56 15.50 -19.18
CA GLY A 125 -5.99 16.11 -20.39
C GLY A 125 -4.49 16.39 -20.32
N ARG A 126 -3.76 15.71 -19.43
CA ARG A 126 -2.31 15.88 -19.25
C ARG A 126 -1.51 14.84 -20.03
N VAL A 127 -0.39 15.27 -20.60
CA VAL A 127 0.58 14.34 -21.20
C VAL A 127 1.42 13.70 -20.10
N ARG A 128 1.33 12.37 -19.95
CA ARG A 128 2.03 11.60 -18.91
C ARG A 128 3.52 11.92 -18.81
N ARG A 129 4.23 11.89 -19.94
CA ARG A 129 5.69 12.13 -20.00
C ARG A 129 6.07 13.51 -19.47
N THR A 130 5.24 14.52 -19.76
CA THR A 130 5.45 15.88 -19.27
C THR A 130 5.18 15.98 -17.77
N ALA A 131 4.12 15.32 -17.29
CA ALA A 131 3.81 15.26 -15.87
C ALA A 131 4.92 14.54 -15.06
N GLU A 132 5.41 13.39 -15.54
CA GLU A 132 6.52 12.65 -14.92
C GLU A 132 7.81 13.49 -14.86
N ARG A 133 8.13 14.25 -15.93
CA ARG A 133 9.27 15.18 -15.93
C ARG A 133 9.12 16.28 -14.89
N ARG A 134 7.92 16.88 -14.77
CA ARG A 134 7.64 17.89 -13.74
C ARG A 134 7.80 17.31 -12.34
N ILE A 135 7.24 16.13 -12.10
CA ILE A 135 7.37 15.40 -10.83
C ILE A 135 8.85 15.16 -10.49
N GLN A 136 9.64 14.69 -11.45
CA GLN A 136 11.07 14.44 -11.23
C GLN A 136 11.84 15.73 -10.90
N ALA A 137 11.55 16.83 -11.60
CA ALA A 137 12.15 18.13 -11.35
C ALA A 137 11.79 18.67 -9.95
N GLU A 138 10.55 18.45 -9.50
CA GLU A 138 10.14 18.81 -8.14
C GLU A 138 10.90 18.01 -7.08
N PHE A 139 11.06 16.70 -7.27
CA PHE A 139 11.81 15.89 -6.31
C PHE A 139 13.29 16.28 -6.23
N GLN A 140 13.90 16.69 -7.34
CA GLN A 140 15.25 17.23 -7.33
C GLN A 140 15.32 18.59 -6.63
N THR A 141 14.32 19.44 -6.85
CA THR A 141 14.22 20.75 -6.17
C THR A 141 14.07 20.57 -4.67
N LEU A 142 13.18 19.68 -4.23
CA LEU A 142 13.01 19.33 -2.83
C LEU A 142 14.29 18.77 -2.23
N ALA A 143 14.97 17.85 -2.92
CA ALA A 143 16.24 17.29 -2.48
C ALA A 143 17.36 18.35 -2.36
N GLY A 144 17.34 19.39 -3.21
CA GLY A 144 18.29 20.49 -3.11
C GLY A 144 18.00 21.49 -1.99
N VAL A 145 16.75 21.55 -1.51
CA VAL A 145 16.32 22.45 -0.42
C VAL A 145 16.40 21.76 0.94
N LEU A 146 16.18 20.45 0.99
CA LEU A 146 16.26 19.67 2.22
C LEU A 146 17.73 19.50 2.65
N PRO A 147 18.12 19.93 3.87
CA PRO A 147 19.47 19.75 4.37
C PRO A 147 19.83 18.27 4.51
N ILE A 148 21.03 17.89 4.07
CA ILE A 148 21.58 16.53 4.22
C ILE A 148 21.65 16.12 5.70
N ALA A 149 21.85 17.09 6.60
CA ALA A 149 22.01 16.88 8.04
C ALA A 149 20.71 16.99 8.85
N MET A 150 19.54 17.11 8.20
CA MET A 150 18.29 17.24 8.93
C MET A 150 17.85 15.90 9.54
N PRO A 151 17.53 15.83 10.85
CA PRO A 151 16.89 14.66 11.49
C PRO A 151 15.56 14.25 10.86
N ALA A 152 15.00 15.14 10.03
CA ALA A 152 13.74 15.02 9.33
C ALA A 152 13.84 14.14 8.06
N LEU A 153 15.04 13.99 7.49
CA LEU A 153 15.27 13.04 6.40
C LEU A 153 15.43 11.61 6.96
N GLN A 154 14.43 11.16 7.72
CA GLN A 154 14.38 9.80 8.21
C GLN A 154 14.25 8.83 7.04
N GLU A 155 14.92 7.68 7.14
CA GLU A 155 14.79 6.64 6.14
C GLU A 155 13.31 6.21 6.02
N PRO A 156 12.83 6.03 4.78
CA PRO A 156 11.47 5.60 4.56
C PRO A 156 11.35 4.11 4.94
N ASP A 157 10.13 3.68 5.29
CA ASP A 157 9.87 2.27 5.52
C ASP A 157 9.86 1.49 4.19
N TRP A 158 11.03 1.02 3.77
CA TRP A 158 11.23 0.31 2.51
C TRP A 158 10.39 -0.95 2.37
N SER A 159 10.00 -1.58 3.49
CA SER A 159 9.14 -2.77 3.47
C SER A 159 7.74 -2.45 2.91
N ARG A 160 7.28 -1.21 3.06
CA ARG A 160 5.95 -0.75 2.64
C ARG A 160 5.92 -0.14 1.25
N ILE A 161 7.05 0.31 0.74
CA ILE A 161 7.15 1.04 -0.53
C ILE A 161 7.41 0.09 -1.70
N SER A 162 7.24 -1.22 -1.48
CA SER A 162 7.57 -2.34 -2.37
C SER A 162 6.91 -2.27 -3.75
N PRO A 163 7.65 -2.03 -4.85
CA PRO A 163 8.79 -1.14 -5.03
C PRO A 163 8.44 -0.08 -6.10
N MET A 164 9.23 0.99 -6.22
CA MET A 164 9.31 1.83 -7.41
C MET A 164 9.90 1.06 -8.62
N MET A 165 9.38 -0.14 -8.90
CA MET A 165 9.80 -1.00 -10.01
C MET A 165 9.46 -0.35 -11.34
N PRO A 166 10.31 -0.54 -12.37
CA PRO A 166 10.03 -0.07 -13.71
C PRO A 166 8.65 -0.59 -14.14
N ASN A 167 7.86 0.29 -14.76
CA ASN A 167 6.51 0.03 -15.26
C ASN A 167 6.48 -1.24 -16.15
N SER A 168 6.35 -2.41 -15.55
CA SER A 168 6.03 -3.63 -16.28
C SER A 168 4.62 -3.45 -16.84
N PRO A 169 4.37 -3.74 -18.12
CA PRO A 169 3.05 -3.59 -18.73
C PRO A 169 2.00 -4.58 -18.19
N GLY A 170 2.34 -5.38 -17.18
CA GLY A 170 1.41 -6.25 -16.48
C GLY A 170 0.53 -5.42 -15.54
N ALA A 171 -0.77 -5.46 -15.79
CA ALA A 171 -1.76 -5.19 -14.76
C ALA A 171 -1.37 -5.90 -13.46
N PHE A 172 -1.69 -5.32 -12.31
CA PHE A 172 -1.62 -5.98 -11.01
C PHE A 172 -2.59 -7.20 -10.97
N GLU A 173 -2.33 -8.22 -11.78
CA GLU A 173 -2.70 -9.58 -11.41
C GLU A 173 -1.79 -9.91 -10.24
N ARG A 174 -2.35 -9.76 -9.04
CA ARG A 174 -1.95 -10.62 -7.93
C ARG A 174 -2.00 -12.03 -8.50
N THR A 175 -0.87 -12.57 -8.93
CA THR A 175 -0.68 -14.01 -9.05
C THR A 175 -0.95 -14.53 -7.66
N LYS A 176 -2.23 -14.82 -7.37
CA LYS A 176 -2.60 -15.65 -6.23
C LYS A 176 -1.67 -16.85 -6.35
N ALA A 177 -0.85 -17.07 -5.35
CA ALA A 177 -0.17 -18.34 -5.24
C ALA A 177 -1.26 -19.42 -5.47
N PRO A 178 -1.02 -20.39 -6.36
CA PRO A 178 -2.02 -21.43 -6.61
C PRO A 178 -2.42 -21.97 -5.24
N VAL A 179 -3.73 -21.93 -4.95
CA VAL A 179 -4.30 -22.35 -3.67
C VAL A 179 -3.63 -23.66 -3.32
N THR A 180 -2.82 -23.62 -2.26
CA THR A 180 -2.07 -24.77 -1.79
C THR A 180 -3.05 -25.91 -1.62
N ARG A 181 -2.70 -27.05 -2.21
CA ARG A 181 -3.45 -28.32 -2.16
C ARG A 181 -4.03 -28.51 -0.75
N HIS A 182 -5.29 -28.93 -0.72
CA HIS A 182 -6.10 -29.19 0.49
C HIS A 182 -5.26 -29.65 1.69
N GLU A 183 -5.65 -29.19 2.89
CA GLU A 183 -5.06 -29.48 4.22
C GLU A 183 -4.92 -30.98 4.57
N SER A 184 -5.25 -31.89 3.66
CA SER A 184 -5.08 -33.33 3.82
C SER A 184 -3.83 -33.91 3.15
N TYR A 185 -3.00 -33.10 2.47
CA TYR A 185 -1.83 -33.60 1.75
C TYR A 185 -0.75 -34.22 2.67
N TRP A 186 -0.65 -33.75 3.91
CA TRP A 186 0.29 -34.27 4.91
C TRP A 186 -0.21 -35.50 5.69
N LEU A 187 -1.46 -35.91 5.51
CA LEU A 187 -1.97 -37.12 6.15
C LEU A 187 -1.54 -38.37 5.34
N PRO A 188 -1.09 -39.45 6.02
CA PRO A 188 -0.96 -40.78 5.42
C PRO A 188 -2.25 -41.18 4.69
N GLU A 189 -2.16 -41.98 3.62
CA GLU A 189 -3.32 -42.29 2.77
C GLU A 189 -4.48 -42.90 3.56
N ASP A 190 -4.16 -43.71 4.55
CA ASP A 190 -5.05 -44.40 5.49
C ASP A 190 -5.64 -43.49 6.58
N ALA A 191 -5.16 -42.26 6.71
CA ALA A 191 -5.70 -41.25 7.63
C ALA A 191 -6.48 -40.13 6.92
N ARG A 192 -6.59 -40.18 5.59
CA ARG A 192 -7.37 -39.19 4.84
C ARG A 192 -8.87 -39.42 5.07
N PRO A 193 -9.66 -38.36 5.31
CA PRO A 193 -11.11 -38.50 5.44
C PRO A 193 -11.70 -39.01 4.12
N VAL A 194 -12.22 -40.23 4.14
CA VAL A 194 -12.96 -40.82 3.02
C VAL A 194 -14.42 -40.41 3.15
N PHE A 195 -14.95 -39.74 2.13
CA PHE A 195 -16.38 -39.43 2.08
C PHE A 195 -17.17 -40.69 1.72
N ASP A 196 -17.79 -41.32 2.71
CA ASP A 196 -18.74 -42.41 2.49
C ASP A 196 -20.17 -41.86 2.38
N ALA A 197 -20.66 -41.76 1.15
CA ALA A 197 -22.00 -41.26 0.84
C ALA A 197 -23.13 -42.16 1.41
N ALA A 198 -22.84 -43.42 1.75
CA ALA A 198 -23.80 -44.35 2.32
C ALA A 198 -23.79 -44.37 3.86
N SER A 199 -22.97 -43.51 4.49
CA SER A 199 -22.86 -43.41 5.94
C SER A 199 -24.22 -43.13 6.61
N PRO A 200 -24.66 -43.96 7.58
CA PRO A 200 -25.90 -43.73 8.32
C PRO A 200 -25.84 -42.42 9.13
N GLU A 201 -24.64 -41.98 9.54
CA GLU A 201 -24.42 -40.74 10.29
C GLU A 201 -24.72 -39.49 9.43
N LEU A 202 -24.34 -39.51 8.15
CA LEU A 202 -24.68 -38.43 7.21
C LEU A 202 -26.19 -38.33 6.98
N THR A 203 -26.89 -39.47 6.89
CA THR A 203 -28.36 -39.47 6.75
C THR A 203 -29.06 -38.92 7.99
N ALA A 204 -28.53 -39.23 9.18
CA ALA A 204 -29.04 -38.69 10.45
C ALA A 204 -28.78 -37.18 10.56
N LEU A 205 -27.59 -36.72 10.14
CA LEU A 205 -27.23 -35.31 10.09
C LEU A 205 -28.12 -34.52 9.12
N ALA A 206 -28.36 -35.05 7.91
CA ALA A 206 -29.23 -34.44 6.91
C ALA A 206 -30.67 -34.25 7.44
N LYS A 207 -31.23 -35.30 8.06
CA LYS A 207 -32.57 -35.22 8.69
C LYS A 207 -32.62 -34.21 9.83
N ARG A 208 -31.53 -34.05 10.60
CA ARG A 208 -31.45 -33.06 11.69
C ARG A 208 -31.40 -31.63 11.13
N LEU A 209 -30.61 -31.40 10.08
CA LEU A 209 -30.51 -30.10 9.40
C LEU A 209 -31.84 -29.69 8.75
N GLU A 210 -32.55 -30.61 8.10
CA GLU A 210 -33.88 -30.33 7.55
C GLU A 210 -34.89 -29.91 8.64
N ARG A 211 -34.86 -30.58 9.80
CA ARG A 211 -35.73 -30.23 10.93
C ARG A 211 -35.41 -28.85 11.49
N GLU A 212 -34.13 -28.52 11.64
CA GLU A 212 -33.72 -27.17 12.06
C GLU A 212 -34.08 -26.10 11.04
N ASN A 213 -33.86 -26.34 9.75
CA ASN A 213 -34.21 -25.39 8.71
C ASN A 213 -35.72 -25.14 8.66
N ARG A 214 -36.55 -26.18 8.82
CA ARG A 214 -38.00 -26.02 8.96
C ARG A 214 -38.39 -25.20 10.19
N ARG A 215 -37.69 -25.37 11.32
CA ARG A 215 -37.90 -24.54 12.53
C ARG A 215 -37.52 -23.08 12.30
N ARG A 216 -36.37 -22.82 11.68
CA ARG A 216 -35.89 -21.47 11.35
C ARG A 216 -36.81 -20.77 10.35
N ALA A 217 -37.35 -21.49 9.36
CA ALA A 217 -38.31 -20.96 8.40
C ALA A 217 -39.63 -20.55 9.09
N LYS A 218 -40.11 -21.36 10.05
CA LYS A 218 -41.31 -21.03 10.84
C LYS A 218 -41.12 -19.87 11.81
N MET A 219 -39.90 -19.58 12.26
CA MET A 219 -39.60 -18.43 13.13
C MET A 219 -39.32 -17.13 12.36
N LYS A 220 -39.13 -17.21 11.03
CA LYS A 220 -38.94 -16.05 10.15
C LYS A 220 -40.21 -15.59 9.43
N ALA A 221 -41.29 -16.36 9.50
CA ALA A 221 -42.62 -16.03 8.99
C ALA A 221 -43.50 -15.52 10.13
#